data_AF-A0A383B263-F1
#
_entry.id   AF-A0A383B263-F1
#
_cell.length_a   1.000
_cell.length_b   1.000
_cell.length_c   1.000
_cell.angle_alpha   90.00
_cell.angle_beta   90.00
_cell.angle_gamma   90.00
#
_symmetry.space_group_name_H-M   'P 1'
#
loop_
_entity.id
_entity.type
_entity.pdbx_description
1 polymer ?
#
loop_
_entity_poly.entity_id
_entity_poly.type
_entity_poly.pdbx_seq_one_letter_code
_entity_poly.pdbx_strand_id
1 'polypeptide(L)'
;GIRLNEQGSLDAFNYWIGLRLEDKVVPSPAEMTDLTATAGGFETGRVAFTTAGSWATPRIMANVKANWNLTHMPLGPVGERVTASAGSCYSMSDTAENLEAAWVYMNEYLSKAGQTEVWALSGRGSMARLSAWPAYLSLPADTVPPNVQMVFEALNSFAKHNILDSPYASEISAKAKETGDLAQIGEIGTEAALEQIHKDITPILAKNKSR
;
A
#
# COMPACT_ATOMS: atom_id res chain seq x y z
N GLY A 1 11.86 16.94 -3.82
CA GLY A 1 10.82 17.76 -4.47
C GLY A 1 9.75 16.84 -5.01
N ILE A 2 8.54 17.36 -5.24
CA ILE A 2 7.47 16.60 -5.90
C ILE A 2 7.88 16.39 -7.36
N ARG A 3 7.76 15.17 -7.87
CA ARG A 3 8.14 14.81 -9.25
C ARG A 3 6.94 14.43 -10.12
N LEU A 4 5.76 14.96 -9.78
CA LEU A 4 4.50 14.65 -10.47
C LEU A 4 4.46 15.19 -11.91
N ASN A 5 5.27 16.20 -12.20
CA ASN A 5 5.41 16.85 -13.51
C ASN A 5 6.60 16.32 -14.33
N GLU A 6 7.21 15.21 -13.92
CA GLU A 6 8.24 14.55 -14.73
C GLU A 6 7.59 13.55 -15.70
N GLN A 7 8.24 13.32 -16.86
CA GLN A 7 7.71 12.45 -17.91
C GLN A 7 7.34 11.05 -17.39
N GLY A 8 8.17 10.45 -16.53
CA GLY A 8 7.88 9.13 -15.97
C GLY A 8 6.62 9.09 -15.10
N SER A 9 6.26 10.20 -14.44
CA SER A 9 5.00 10.30 -13.69
C SER A 9 3.80 10.41 -14.61
N LEU A 10 3.93 11.19 -15.68
CA LEU A 10 2.89 11.30 -16.72
C LEU A 10 2.67 9.96 -17.43
N ASP A 11 3.74 9.25 -17.81
CA ASP A 11 3.67 7.94 -18.47
C ASP A 11 2.98 6.91 -17.57
N ALA A 12 3.35 6.86 -16.29
CA ALA A 12 2.71 5.98 -15.33
C ALA A 12 1.23 6.34 -15.12
N PHE A 13 0.91 7.63 -15.02
CA PHE A 13 -0.48 8.07 -14.85
C PHE A 13 -1.33 7.77 -16.08
N ASN A 14 -0.80 8.00 -17.28
CA ASN A 14 -1.42 7.61 -18.55
C ASN A 14 -1.71 6.11 -18.60
N TYR A 15 -0.75 5.27 -18.21
CA TYR A 15 -0.96 3.82 -18.18
C TYR A 15 -2.13 3.43 -17.27
N TRP A 16 -2.17 3.94 -16.03
CA TRP A 16 -3.24 3.60 -15.09
C TRP A 16 -4.61 4.13 -15.51
N ILE A 17 -4.67 5.33 -16.09
CA ILE A 17 -5.92 5.90 -16.61
C ILE A 17 -6.37 5.17 -17.88
N GLY A 18 -5.45 4.79 -18.76
CA GLY A 18 -5.71 4.04 -19.99
C GLY A 18 -6.35 2.68 -19.72
N LEU A 19 -5.87 1.93 -18.72
CA LEU A 19 -6.50 0.65 -18.30
C LEU A 19 -8.00 0.79 -18.01
N ARG A 20 -8.44 1.96 -17.54
CA ARG A 20 -9.83 2.28 -17.23
C ARG A 20 -10.57 2.88 -18.43
N LEU A 21 -10.01 3.93 -19.05
CA LEU A 21 -10.73 4.74 -20.03
C LEU A 21 -10.63 4.18 -21.45
N GLU A 22 -9.57 3.45 -21.77
CA GLU A 22 -9.30 2.90 -23.09
C GLU A 22 -9.58 1.39 -23.10
N ASP A 23 -8.87 0.63 -22.27
CA ASP A 23 -8.92 -0.84 -22.29
C ASP A 23 -10.16 -1.41 -21.59
N LYS A 24 -10.83 -0.62 -20.75
CA LYS A 24 -12.03 -1.02 -19.98
C LYS A 24 -11.81 -2.27 -19.11
N VAL A 25 -10.58 -2.50 -18.65
CA VAL A 25 -10.22 -3.66 -17.79
C VAL A 25 -10.26 -3.34 -16.29
N VAL A 26 -10.49 -2.07 -15.93
CA VAL A 26 -10.67 -1.61 -14.54
C VAL A 26 -12.11 -1.11 -14.35
N PRO A 27 -12.87 -1.62 -13.36
CA PRO A 27 -14.24 -1.19 -13.11
C PRO A 27 -14.32 0.31 -12.83
N SER A 28 -15.25 1.03 -13.46
CA SER A 28 -15.51 2.46 -13.27
C SER A 28 -15.76 2.81 -11.79
N PRO A 29 -15.63 4.09 -11.38
CA PRO A 29 -15.95 4.49 -10.01
C PRO A 29 -17.37 4.10 -9.54
N ALA A 30 -18.35 4.14 -10.44
CA ALA A 30 -19.72 3.70 -10.15
C ALA A 30 -19.78 2.18 -9.90
N GLU A 31 -19.15 1.37 -10.75
CA GLU A 31 -19.08 -0.09 -10.57
C GLU A 31 -18.27 -0.48 -9.33
N MET A 32 -17.21 0.26 -9.01
CA MET A 32 -16.44 0.07 -7.78
C MET A 32 -17.30 0.28 -6.53
N THR A 33 -18.25 1.23 -6.56
CA THR A 33 -19.19 1.44 -5.46
C THR A 33 -20.05 0.18 -5.23
N ASP A 34 -20.56 -0.42 -6.29
CA ASP A 34 -21.29 -1.71 -6.22
C ASP A 34 -20.39 -2.85 -5.70
N LEU A 35 -19.17 -2.97 -6.24
CA LEU A 35 -18.23 -4.03 -5.83
C LEU A 35 -17.84 -3.91 -4.35
N THR A 36 -17.64 -2.70 -3.84
CA THR A 36 -17.25 -2.44 -2.45
C THR A 36 -18.41 -2.51 -1.45
N ALA A 37 -19.66 -2.38 -1.91
CA ALA A 37 -20.84 -2.63 -1.08
C ALA A 37 -21.01 -4.13 -0.72
N THR A 38 -20.30 -5.01 -1.41
CA THR A 38 -20.24 -6.46 -1.15
C THR A 38 -18.92 -6.85 -0.48
N ALA A 39 -18.61 -8.16 -0.38
CA ALA A 39 -17.36 -8.67 0.20
C ALA A 39 -16.06 -8.24 -0.54
N GLY A 40 -16.15 -7.43 -1.61
CA GLY A 40 -15.05 -6.99 -2.46
C GLY A 40 -15.04 -7.72 -3.81
N GLY A 41 -14.56 -7.05 -4.86
CA GLY A 41 -14.57 -7.60 -6.22
C GLY A 41 -13.69 -8.85 -6.37
N PHE A 42 -12.57 -8.92 -5.66
CA PHE A 42 -11.67 -10.07 -5.70
C PHE A 42 -12.23 -11.26 -4.91
N GLU A 43 -12.74 -10.98 -3.71
CA GLU A 43 -13.39 -11.95 -2.82
C GLU A 43 -14.61 -12.61 -3.46
N THR A 44 -15.36 -11.87 -4.27
CA THR A 44 -16.53 -12.36 -5.01
C THR A 44 -16.18 -13.00 -6.37
N GLY A 45 -14.90 -12.99 -6.77
CA GLY A 45 -14.46 -13.51 -8.07
C GLY A 45 -14.83 -12.65 -9.28
N ARG A 46 -15.33 -11.42 -9.06
CA ARG A 46 -15.65 -10.44 -10.12
C ARG A 46 -14.43 -9.69 -10.64
N VAL A 47 -13.31 -9.75 -9.91
CA VAL A 47 -12.02 -9.13 -10.27
C VAL A 47 -10.93 -10.20 -10.21
N ALA A 48 -10.17 -10.36 -11.29
CA ALA A 48 -9.11 -11.37 -11.39
C ALA A 48 -7.82 -10.98 -10.65
N PHE A 49 -7.48 -9.68 -10.62
CA PHE A 49 -6.28 -9.15 -9.97
C PHE A 49 -6.65 -8.00 -9.03
N THR A 50 -6.18 -8.06 -7.80
CA THR A 50 -6.27 -6.93 -6.85
C THR A 50 -4.88 -6.60 -6.30
N THR A 51 -4.60 -5.32 -6.16
CA THR A 51 -3.40 -4.84 -5.46
C THR A 51 -3.76 -4.54 -4.02
N ALA A 52 -3.07 -5.18 -3.08
CA ALA A 52 -3.26 -4.93 -1.65
C ALA A 52 -1.92 -5.02 -0.91
N GLY A 53 -1.84 -4.34 0.24
CA GLY A 53 -0.74 -4.57 1.18
C GLY A 53 -0.85 -5.95 1.82
N SER A 54 0.29 -6.48 2.29
CA SER A 54 0.36 -7.81 2.90
C SER A 54 -0.57 -8.00 4.10
N TRP A 55 -0.93 -6.92 4.79
CA TRP A 55 -1.89 -6.90 5.89
C TRP A 55 -3.33 -7.26 5.48
N ALA A 56 -3.68 -7.22 4.19
CA ALA A 56 -4.99 -7.65 3.70
C ALA A 56 -5.13 -9.18 3.66
N THR A 57 -4.03 -9.92 3.76
CA THR A 57 -3.98 -11.37 3.62
C THR A 57 -4.97 -12.13 4.51
N PRO A 58 -5.11 -11.84 5.82
CA PRO A 58 -6.07 -12.58 6.66
C PRO A 58 -7.52 -12.42 6.18
N ARG A 59 -7.88 -11.21 5.70
CA ARG A 59 -9.20 -10.95 5.10
C ARG A 59 -9.38 -11.79 3.84
N ILE A 60 -8.38 -11.81 2.96
CA ILE A 60 -8.44 -12.55 1.69
C ILE A 60 -8.55 -14.05 1.95
N MET A 61 -7.72 -14.62 2.83
CA MET A 61 -7.76 -16.02 3.25
C MET A 61 -9.14 -16.41 3.82
N ALA A 62 -9.77 -15.53 4.61
CA ALA A 62 -11.07 -15.82 5.20
C ALA A 62 -12.21 -15.81 4.16
N ASN A 63 -12.14 -14.92 3.17
CA ASN A 63 -13.28 -14.60 2.30
C ASN A 63 -13.18 -15.21 0.88
N VAL A 64 -11.98 -15.35 0.30
CA VAL A 64 -11.82 -15.94 -1.03
C VAL A 64 -11.93 -17.47 -0.92
N LYS A 65 -12.89 -18.05 -1.66
CA LYS A 65 -13.07 -19.52 -1.72
C LYS A 65 -12.47 -20.17 -2.96
N ALA A 66 -12.20 -19.38 -4.00
CA ALA A 66 -11.53 -19.84 -5.20
C ALA A 66 -10.03 -20.07 -4.96
N ASN A 67 -9.36 -20.77 -5.89
CA ASN A 67 -7.90 -20.82 -5.91
C ASN A 67 -7.35 -19.43 -6.25
N TRP A 68 -6.44 -18.94 -5.43
CA TRP A 68 -5.79 -17.65 -5.63
C TRP A 68 -4.31 -17.76 -5.30
N ASN A 69 -3.53 -16.75 -5.68
CA ASN A 69 -2.10 -16.73 -5.42
C ASN A 69 -1.57 -15.31 -5.29
N LEU A 70 -0.43 -15.16 -4.61
CA LEU A 70 0.34 -13.93 -4.60
C LEU A 70 1.33 -13.91 -5.78
N THR A 71 1.47 -12.74 -6.37
CA THR A 71 2.48 -12.47 -7.41
C THR A 71 3.05 -11.07 -7.22
N HIS A 72 4.21 -10.86 -7.81
CA HIS A 72 4.85 -9.56 -7.87
C HIS A 72 4.11 -8.57 -8.78
N MET A 73 4.19 -7.27 -8.47
CA MET A 73 3.74 -6.20 -9.36
C MET A 73 4.41 -6.29 -10.73
N PRO A 74 3.71 -5.99 -11.85
CA PRO A 74 4.29 -6.05 -13.19
C PRO A 74 5.54 -5.16 -13.33
N LEU A 75 6.44 -5.55 -14.23
CA LEU A 75 7.61 -4.72 -14.55
C LEU A 75 7.17 -3.46 -15.30
N GLY A 76 7.74 -2.33 -14.90
CA GLY A 76 7.60 -1.08 -15.65
C GLY A 76 8.50 -1.05 -16.88
N PRO A 77 8.39 0.01 -17.71
CA PRO A 77 9.17 0.16 -18.94
C PRO A 77 10.68 0.24 -18.72
N VAL A 78 11.13 0.58 -17.50
CA VAL A 78 12.55 0.62 -17.12
C VAL A 78 13.13 -0.76 -16.79
N GLY A 79 12.33 -1.83 -16.84
CA GLY A 79 12.77 -3.21 -16.60
C GLY A 79 13.06 -3.56 -15.13
N GLU A 80 12.94 -2.59 -14.23
CA GLU A 80 13.05 -2.81 -12.78
C GLU A 80 11.69 -3.08 -12.14
N ARG A 81 11.67 -3.99 -11.18
CA ARG A 81 10.51 -4.23 -10.32
C ARG A 81 10.53 -3.21 -9.19
N VAL A 82 9.39 -2.60 -8.90
CA VAL A 82 9.22 -1.71 -7.75
C VAL A 82 7.84 -1.98 -7.14
N THR A 83 7.76 -1.93 -5.81
CA THR A 83 6.49 -1.86 -5.09
C THR A 83 6.62 -0.91 -3.91
N ALA A 84 5.50 -0.45 -3.36
CA ALA A 84 5.50 0.39 -2.17
C ALA A 84 5.69 -0.46 -0.91
N SER A 85 6.55 -0.02 0.01
CA SER A 85 6.55 -0.48 1.40
C SER A 85 5.91 0.56 2.30
N ALA A 86 4.88 0.15 3.03
CA ALA A 86 4.22 0.95 4.04
C ALA A 86 4.11 0.16 5.34
N GLY A 87 3.99 0.86 6.47
CA GLY A 87 3.83 0.27 7.78
C GLY A 87 3.40 1.32 8.79
N SER A 88 3.14 0.87 10.01
CA SER A 88 2.93 1.75 11.16
C SER A 88 4.17 1.71 12.04
N CYS A 89 4.52 2.85 12.63
CA CYS A 89 5.48 2.89 13.72
C CYS A 89 4.75 2.89 15.05
N TYR A 90 5.47 2.49 16.09
CA TYR A 90 5.06 2.65 17.47
C TYR A 90 5.91 3.73 18.10
N SER A 91 5.28 4.64 18.82
CA SER A 91 5.93 5.75 19.50
C SER A 91 5.51 5.77 20.95
N MET A 92 6.40 6.21 21.83
CA MET A 92 6.08 6.51 23.23
C MET A 92 5.72 7.98 23.34
N SER A 93 4.67 8.30 24.11
CA SER A 93 4.32 9.69 24.40
C SER A 93 5.40 10.34 25.26
N ASP A 94 5.74 11.59 24.98
CA ASP A 94 6.65 12.40 25.81
C ASP A 94 6.07 12.72 27.20
N THR A 95 4.75 12.59 27.32
CA THR A 95 3.97 12.80 28.55
C THR A 95 3.58 11.49 29.24
N ALA A 96 4.14 10.35 28.84
CA ALA A 96 3.83 9.07 29.47
C ALA A 96 4.28 9.07 30.94
N GLU A 97 3.38 8.66 31.85
CA GLU A 97 3.66 8.62 33.29
C GLU A 97 4.77 7.63 33.68
N ASN A 98 4.96 6.58 32.89
CA ASN A 98 5.97 5.55 33.13
C ASN A 98 6.74 5.20 31.84
N LEU A 99 7.70 6.04 31.50
CA LEU A 99 8.55 5.87 30.31
C LEU A 99 9.39 4.59 30.35
N GLU A 100 9.87 4.17 31.51
CA GLU A 100 10.68 2.95 31.65
C GLU A 100 9.85 1.69 31.33
N ALA A 101 8.65 1.58 31.89
CA ALA A 101 7.76 0.45 31.57
C ALA A 101 7.35 0.45 30.09
N ALA A 102 7.06 1.62 29.52
CA ALA A 102 6.77 1.76 28.09
C ALA A 102 7.96 1.31 27.24
N TRP A 103 9.18 1.69 27.62
CA TRP A 103 10.41 1.30 26.92
C TRP A 103 10.64 -0.21 26.97
N VAL A 104 10.48 -0.83 28.14
CA VAL A 104 10.59 -2.29 28.29
C VAL A 104 9.57 -3.00 27.39
N TYR A 105 8.30 -2.60 27.44
CA TYR A 105 7.26 -3.17 26.58
C TYR A 105 7.61 -3.02 25.10
N MET A 106 8.01 -1.81 24.68
CA MET A 106 8.35 -1.55 23.29
C MET A 106 9.54 -2.38 22.79
N ASN A 107 10.56 -2.58 23.63
CA ASN A 107 11.69 -3.43 23.30
C ASN A 107 11.27 -4.90 23.14
N GLU A 108 10.47 -5.43 24.06
CA GLU A 108 10.00 -6.81 24.00
C GLU A 108 9.07 -7.04 22.81
N TYR A 109 8.10 -6.15 22.60
CA TYR A 109 7.14 -6.23 21.49
C TYR A 109 7.82 -6.14 20.12
N LEU A 110 8.80 -5.26 19.99
CA LEU A 110 9.57 -5.10 18.77
C LEU A 110 10.74 -6.08 18.69
N SER A 111 11.02 -6.93 19.69
CA SER A 111 12.10 -7.91 19.63
C SER A 111 11.84 -8.99 18.56
N LYS A 112 12.83 -9.83 18.26
CA LYS A 112 12.60 -11.01 17.40
C LYS A 112 11.50 -11.90 17.99
N ALA A 113 11.51 -12.13 19.30
CA ALA A 113 10.54 -12.98 19.97
C ALA A 113 9.13 -12.37 19.90
N GLY A 114 8.97 -11.10 20.24
CA GLY A 114 7.68 -10.40 20.17
C GLY A 114 7.11 -10.35 18.74
N GLN A 115 7.94 -10.04 17.75
CA GLN A 115 7.51 -10.08 16.34
C GLN A 115 7.17 -11.49 15.86
N THR A 116 7.86 -12.52 16.36
CA THR A 116 7.54 -13.91 16.03
C THR A 116 6.18 -14.29 16.62
N GLU A 117 5.97 -14.05 17.91
CA GLU A 117 4.76 -14.43 18.61
C GLU A 117 3.52 -13.69 18.08
N VAL A 118 3.59 -12.36 18.01
CA VAL A 118 2.41 -11.52 17.72
C VAL A 118 2.06 -11.53 16.24
N TRP A 119 3.05 -11.50 15.36
CA TRP A 119 2.84 -11.25 13.93
C TRP A 119 3.08 -12.47 13.05
N ALA A 120 4.15 -13.24 13.31
CA ALA A 120 4.42 -14.44 12.53
C ALA A 120 3.43 -15.55 12.88
N LEU A 121 3.46 -16.05 14.12
CA LEU A 121 2.72 -17.25 14.54
C LEU A 121 1.20 -17.07 14.54
N SER A 122 0.71 -15.83 14.60
CA SER A 122 -0.73 -15.54 14.45
C SER A 122 -1.27 -15.74 13.03
N GLY A 123 -0.40 -16.01 12.04
CA GLY A 123 -0.78 -16.08 10.63
C GLY A 123 -1.03 -14.70 9.98
N ARG A 124 -0.99 -13.61 10.77
CA ARG A 124 -1.23 -12.24 10.30
C ARG A 124 -0.13 -11.75 9.36
N GLY A 125 1.11 -12.18 9.59
CA GLY A 125 2.29 -11.78 8.83
C GLY A 125 2.70 -10.32 9.07
N SER A 126 3.48 -9.75 8.15
CA SER A 126 3.92 -8.34 8.16
C SER A 126 4.85 -7.97 9.33
N MET A 127 5.75 -8.87 9.72
CA MET A 127 6.75 -8.62 10.76
C MET A 127 7.70 -7.51 10.33
N ALA A 128 7.92 -6.54 11.23
CA ALA A 128 8.86 -5.43 10.99
C ALA A 128 10.34 -5.87 11.05
N ARG A 129 10.64 -7.04 11.65
CA ARG A 129 11.99 -7.60 11.71
C ARG A 129 12.19 -8.75 10.74
N LEU A 130 13.19 -8.64 9.86
CA LEU A 130 13.63 -9.72 8.96
C LEU A 130 13.89 -11.03 9.72
N SER A 131 14.46 -10.97 10.92
CA SER A 131 14.78 -12.15 11.73
C SER A 131 13.55 -12.97 12.20
N ALA A 132 12.33 -12.43 12.10
CA ALA A 132 11.09 -13.11 12.47
C ALA A 132 10.39 -13.78 11.26
N TRP A 133 10.79 -13.43 10.03
CA TRP A 133 10.21 -14.01 8.80
C TRP A 133 10.32 -15.52 8.68
N PRO A 134 11.44 -16.18 9.05
CA PRO A 134 11.54 -17.63 8.96
C PRO A 134 10.42 -18.37 9.71
N ALA A 135 9.95 -17.84 10.85
CA ALA A 135 8.86 -18.46 11.60
C ALA A 135 7.54 -18.41 10.80
N TYR A 136 7.22 -17.27 10.19
CA TYR A 136 6.02 -17.11 9.36
C TYR A 136 6.05 -17.99 8.12
N LEU A 137 7.18 -18.01 7.42
CA LEU A 137 7.36 -18.82 6.20
C LEU A 137 7.33 -20.33 6.47
N SER A 138 7.55 -20.75 7.73
CA SER A 138 7.50 -22.16 8.14
C SER A 138 6.11 -22.64 8.58
N LEU A 139 5.12 -21.74 8.66
CA LEU A 139 3.78 -22.11 9.09
C LEU A 139 3.06 -22.99 8.06
N PRO A 140 2.08 -23.80 8.51
CA PRO A 140 1.26 -24.60 7.60
C PRO A 140 0.59 -23.76 6.50
N ALA A 141 0.39 -24.36 5.33
CA ALA A 141 -0.11 -23.68 4.13
C ALA A 141 -1.55 -23.15 4.24
N ASP A 142 -2.33 -23.60 5.23
CA ASP A 142 -3.66 -23.07 5.55
C ASP A 142 -3.63 -21.87 6.51
N THR A 143 -2.47 -21.58 7.09
CA THR A 143 -2.25 -20.47 8.04
C THR A 143 -1.67 -19.24 7.36
N VAL A 144 -1.00 -19.41 6.22
CA VAL A 144 -0.33 -18.35 5.47
C VAL A 144 -0.80 -18.34 4.02
N PRO A 145 -0.70 -17.21 3.29
CA PRO A 145 -1.20 -17.18 1.93
C PRO A 145 -0.34 -18.03 1.00
N PRO A 146 -0.93 -18.54 -0.10
CA PRO A 146 -0.16 -19.15 -1.17
C PRO A 146 0.90 -18.18 -1.70
N ASN A 147 2.11 -18.70 -1.92
CA ASN A 147 3.31 -17.96 -2.32
C ASN A 147 3.65 -16.74 -1.43
N VAL A 148 3.44 -16.84 -0.11
CA VAL A 148 3.83 -15.81 0.86
C VAL A 148 5.28 -15.32 0.73
N GLN A 149 6.19 -16.17 0.21
CA GLN A 149 7.57 -15.83 -0.09
C GLN A 149 7.70 -14.58 -0.99
N MET A 150 6.73 -14.32 -1.89
CA MET A 150 6.73 -13.13 -2.75
C MET A 150 6.70 -11.83 -1.93
N VAL A 151 6.02 -11.83 -0.77
CA VAL A 151 6.00 -10.66 0.12
C VAL A 151 7.37 -10.43 0.74
N PHE A 152 8.03 -11.49 1.20
CA PHE A 152 9.38 -11.41 1.75
C PHE A 152 10.39 -10.92 0.72
N GLU A 153 10.37 -11.49 -0.49
CA GLU A 153 11.21 -11.08 -1.61
C GLU A 153 11.02 -9.60 -1.94
N ALA A 154 9.77 -9.15 -2.04
CA ALA A 154 9.48 -7.75 -2.32
C ALA A 154 10.08 -6.83 -1.26
N LEU A 155 9.78 -7.08 0.02
CA LEU A 155 10.27 -6.26 1.13
C LEU A 155 11.80 -6.28 1.26
N ASN A 156 12.45 -7.38 0.89
CA ASN A 156 13.90 -7.54 1.05
C ASN A 156 14.72 -7.16 -0.20
N SER A 157 14.08 -6.86 -1.34
CA SER A 157 14.82 -6.65 -2.59
C SER A 157 14.44 -5.40 -3.36
N PHE A 158 13.15 -5.06 -3.47
CA PHE A 158 12.73 -4.00 -4.41
C PHE A 158 11.56 -3.14 -3.94
N ALA A 159 11.01 -3.39 -2.74
CA ALA A 159 10.06 -2.49 -2.13
C ALA A 159 10.77 -1.18 -1.75
N LYS A 160 10.10 -0.05 -2.00
CA LYS A 160 10.62 1.29 -1.70
C LYS A 160 9.66 2.01 -0.76
N HIS A 161 10.20 2.64 0.26
CA HIS A 161 9.46 3.55 1.13
C HIS A 161 9.45 4.94 0.52
N ASN A 162 8.61 5.11 -0.50
CA ASN A 162 8.39 6.38 -1.20
C ASN A 162 6.99 6.93 -0.91
N ILE A 163 6.47 6.67 0.29
CA ILE A 163 5.21 7.23 0.74
C ILE A 163 5.46 8.63 1.33
N LEU A 164 4.41 9.45 1.36
CA LEU A 164 4.49 10.80 1.88
C LEU A 164 4.36 10.79 3.42
N ASP A 165 5.50 10.79 4.12
CA ASP A 165 5.53 10.94 5.58
C ASP A 165 5.45 12.42 5.96
N SER A 166 4.24 12.92 6.08
CA SER A 166 3.98 14.32 6.43
C SER A 166 2.79 14.45 7.38
N PRO A 167 2.81 15.38 8.34
CA PRO A 167 1.62 15.74 9.12
C PRO A 167 0.48 16.28 8.25
N TYR A 168 0.78 16.73 7.02
CA TYR A 168 -0.21 17.19 6.04
C TYR A 168 -0.49 16.14 4.97
N ALA A 169 -0.03 14.89 5.11
CA ALA A 169 -0.20 13.84 4.09
C ALA A 169 -1.68 13.62 3.74
N SER A 170 -2.58 13.69 4.72
CA SER A 170 -4.03 13.59 4.50
C SER A 170 -4.59 14.77 3.70
N GLU A 171 -4.16 16.00 4.01
CA GLU A 171 -4.56 17.22 3.27
C GLU A 171 -4.08 17.16 1.83
N ILE A 172 -2.82 16.75 1.63
CA ILE A 172 -2.19 16.59 0.30
C ILE A 172 -2.91 15.52 -0.51
N SER A 173 -3.19 14.37 0.10
CA SER A 173 -3.87 13.24 -0.57
C SER A 173 -5.31 13.60 -0.95
N ALA A 174 -6.05 14.25 -0.05
CA ALA A 174 -7.41 14.72 -0.33
C ALA A 174 -7.41 15.72 -1.50
N LYS A 175 -6.46 16.67 -1.49
CA LYS A 175 -6.35 17.68 -2.54
C LYS A 175 -5.97 17.09 -3.90
N ALA A 176 -5.02 16.18 -3.93
CA ALA A 176 -4.67 15.45 -5.15
C ALA A 176 -5.84 14.61 -5.68
N LYS A 177 -6.64 14.02 -4.77
CA LYS A 177 -7.79 13.19 -5.12
C LYS A 177 -8.87 13.98 -5.86
N GLU A 178 -9.17 15.22 -5.46
CA GLU A 178 -10.19 16.06 -6.11
C GLU A 178 -9.99 16.15 -7.64
N THR A 179 -8.75 16.42 -8.07
CA THR A 179 -8.41 16.51 -9.50
C THR A 179 -8.17 15.12 -10.12
N GLY A 180 -7.55 14.20 -9.38
CA GLY A 180 -7.29 12.84 -9.85
C GLY A 180 -8.58 12.06 -10.15
N ASP A 181 -9.64 12.30 -9.39
CA ASP A 181 -10.96 11.70 -9.65
C ASP A 181 -11.54 12.17 -11.00
N LEU A 182 -11.38 13.45 -11.35
CA LEU A 182 -11.81 13.98 -12.65
C LEU A 182 -11.07 13.32 -13.81
N ALA A 183 -9.76 13.11 -13.65
CA ALA A 183 -8.96 12.39 -14.64
C ALA A 183 -9.42 10.93 -14.79
N GLN A 184 -9.77 10.28 -13.67
CA GLN A 184 -10.28 8.89 -13.68
C GLN A 184 -11.62 8.73 -14.41
N ILE A 185 -12.40 9.80 -14.58
CA ILE A 185 -13.64 9.77 -15.35
C ILE A 185 -13.52 10.44 -16.73
N GLY A 186 -12.32 10.90 -17.10
CA GLY A 186 -12.05 11.50 -18.41
C GLY A 186 -12.49 12.96 -18.56
N GLU A 187 -12.89 13.63 -17.47
CA GLU A 187 -13.32 15.04 -17.48
C GLU A 187 -12.14 16.02 -17.64
N ILE A 188 -10.93 15.56 -17.35
CA ILE A 188 -9.69 16.32 -17.56
C ILE A 188 -8.60 15.38 -18.10
N GLY A 189 -7.77 15.89 -19.00
CA GLY A 189 -6.59 15.17 -19.50
C GLY A 189 -5.55 14.94 -18.39
N THR A 190 -4.78 13.87 -18.50
CA THR A 190 -3.78 13.44 -17.51
C THR A 190 -2.68 14.47 -17.24
N GLU A 191 -2.17 15.12 -18.28
CA GLU A 191 -1.16 16.18 -18.17
C GLU A 191 -1.71 17.37 -17.36
N ALA A 192 -2.85 17.93 -17.79
CA ALA A 192 -3.51 19.03 -17.10
C ALA A 192 -3.89 18.66 -15.64
N ALA A 193 -4.29 17.41 -15.41
CA ALA A 193 -4.57 16.92 -14.06
C ALA A 193 -3.31 16.92 -13.18
N LEU A 194 -2.18 16.41 -13.67
CA LEU A 194 -0.92 16.39 -12.91
C LEU A 194 -0.38 17.80 -12.64
N GLU A 195 -0.49 18.71 -13.61
CA GLU A 195 -0.13 20.12 -13.43
C GLU A 195 -0.99 20.79 -12.34
N GLN A 196 -2.31 20.58 -12.39
CA GLN A 196 -3.23 21.15 -11.42
C GLN A 196 -3.03 20.54 -10.02
N ILE A 197 -2.84 19.22 -9.92
CA ILE A 197 -2.47 18.57 -8.65
C ILE A 197 -1.17 19.17 -8.12
N HIS A 198 -0.13 19.28 -8.95
CA HIS A 198 1.15 19.85 -8.54
C HIS A 198 1.00 21.27 -7.98
N LYS A 199 0.24 22.12 -8.68
CA LYS A 199 -0.07 23.49 -8.25
C LYS A 199 -0.79 23.51 -6.90
N ASP A 200 -1.77 22.64 -6.70
CA ASP A 200 -2.61 22.67 -5.50
C ASP A 200 -1.90 22.13 -4.25
N ILE A 201 -1.05 21.12 -4.39
CA ILE A 201 -0.37 20.52 -3.24
C ILE A 201 0.94 21.22 -2.87
N THR A 202 1.56 21.96 -3.80
CA THR A 202 2.84 22.64 -3.55
C THR A 202 2.80 23.62 -2.36
N PRO A 203 1.77 24.48 -2.19
CA PRO A 203 1.65 25.33 -1.02
C PRO A 203 1.52 24.56 0.30
N ILE A 204 0.83 23.40 0.27
CA ILE A 204 0.66 22.56 1.46
C ILE A 204 2.00 21.93 1.85
N LEU A 205 2.76 21.45 0.87
CA LEU A 205 4.09 20.90 1.09
C LEU A 205 5.11 21.93 1.58
N ALA A 206 4.95 23.20 1.23
CA ALA A 206 5.77 24.27 1.79
C ALA A 206 5.61 24.41 3.32
N LYS A 207 4.42 24.10 3.86
CA LYS A 207 4.17 24.09 5.33
C LYS A 207 5.07 23.09 6.07
N ASN A 208 5.50 22.00 5.42
CA ASN A 208 6.41 21.01 6.03
C ASN A 208 7.83 21.54 6.22
N LYS A 209 8.27 22.53 5.43
CA LYS A 209 9.65 23.04 5.48
C LYS A 209 9.85 24.13 6.55
N SER A 210 8.76 24.64 7.13
CA SER A 210 8.77 25.76 8.09
C SER A 210 8.75 25.30 9.55
N ARG A 211 9.11 24.05 9.82
CA ARG A 211 9.34 23.48 11.16
C ARG A 211 10.73 22.85 11.18
#